data_AF-A0A818PGP5-F1
#
_entry.id   AF-A0A818PGP5-F1
#
_cell.length_a   1.000
_cell.length_b   1.000
_cell.length_c   1.000
_cell.angle_alpha   90.00
_cell.angle_beta   90.00
_cell.angle_gamma   90.00
#
_symmetry.space_group_name_H-M   'P 1'
#
loop_
_entity.id
_entity.type
_entity.pdbx_description
1 polymer ?
#
loop_
_entity_poly.entity_id
_entity_poly.type
_entity_poly.pdbx_seq_one_letter_code
_entity_poly.pdbx_strand_id
1 'polypeptide(L)'
;PKLGMIIVKKRGSARFFARDPRNNRQLINPPPGTIIDHTVTNQEWYDFYLISQMARQGTVAPTHFNVIWDRTGLKVDHMQRLTQKLCHLYYNWPGTIRVPGVCQYAHKLAFLAAQSLHTQPHENLADKLFYL
;
A
#
# COMPACT_ATOMS: atom_id res chain seq x y z
N PRO A 1 -22.87 -10.13 -4.80
CA PRO A 1 -21.93 -8.98 -4.88
C PRO A 1 -20.57 -9.45 -5.42
N LYS A 2 -19.84 -8.58 -6.11
CA LYS A 2 -18.48 -8.86 -6.57
C LYS A 2 -17.48 -8.49 -5.47
N LEU A 3 -16.50 -9.35 -5.19
CA LEU A 3 -15.56 -9.18 -4.06
C LEU A 3 -14.13 -9.54 -4.48
N GLY A 4 -13.17 -8.75 -4.00
CA GLY A 4 -11.75 -9.07 -4.06
C GLY A 4 -11.12 -8.94 -2.67
N MET A 5 -10.22 -9.86 -2.32
CA MET A 5 -9.49 -9.89 -1.05
C MET A 5 -8.00 -9.83 -1.32
N ILE A 6 -7.34 -8.82 -0.73
CA ILE A 6 -5.93 -8.53 -0.95
C ILE A 6 -5.22 -8.45 0.39
N ILE A 7 -4.17 -9.24 0.56
CA ILE A 7 -3.26 -9.16 1.69
C ILE A 7 -2.22 -8.07 1.41
N VAL A 8 -2.08 -7.13 2.34
CA VAL A 8 -1.12 -6.02 2.25
C VAL A 8 0.03 -6.21 3.23
N LYS A 9 1.23 -6.52 2.72
CA LYS A 9 2.44 -6.70 3.52
C LYS A 9 3.39 -5.51 3.36
N LYS A 10 3.32 -4.59 4.33
CA LYS A 10 4.16 -3.37 4.41
C LYS A 10 5.53 -3.56 5.05
N ARG A 11 5.89 -4.75 5.52
CA ARG A 11 7.22 -5.04 6.09
C ARG A 11 7.80 -6.25 5.38
N GLY A 12 8.91 -6.03 4.67
CA GLY A 12 9.58 -7.05 3.87
C GLY A 12 11.02 -6.65 3.54
N SER A 13 11.83 -7.65 3.17
CA SER A 13 13.25 -7.51 2.83
C SER A 13 13.47 -7.00 1.41
N ALA A 14 12.52 -7.19 0.49
CA ALA A 14 12.64 -6.76 -0.91
C ALA A 14 12.97 -5.27 -1.04
N ARG A 15 13.92 -4.94 -1.93
CA ARG A 15 14.32 -3.58 -2.32
C ARG A 15 14.50 -3.55 -3.83
N PHE A 16 14.04 -2.48 -4.46
CA PHE A 16 14.13 -2.29 -5.91
C PHE A 16 14.82 -0.97 -6.22
N PHE A 17 15.52 -0.94 -7.34
CA PHE A 17 16.32 0.20 -7.78
C PHE A 17 16.09 0.44 -9.27
N ALA A 18 16.06 1.72 -9.66
CA ALA A 18 16.09 2.14 -11.06
C ALA A 18 17.49 2.70 -11.38
N ARG A 19 17.88 2.66 -12.65
CA ARG A 19 19.11 3.32 -13.11
C ARG A 19 18.87 4.83 -13.22
N ASP A 20 19.83 5.66 -12.78
CA ASP A 20 19.71 7.11 -12.97
C ASP A 20 19.80 7.43 -14.47
N PRO A 21 18.79 8.11 -15.06
CA PRO A 21 18.83 8.51 -16.46
C PRO A 21 20.03 9.40 -16.83
N ARG A 22 20.59 10.13 -15.86
CA ARG A 22 21.72 11.06 -16.05
C ARG A 22 23.07 10.38 -15.87
N ASN A 23 23.11 9.27 -15.13
CA ASN A 23 24.33 8.52 -14.87
C ASN A 23 24.00 7.03 -14.77
N ASN A 24 24.24 6.31 -15.88
CA ASN A 24 23.89 4.89 -16.00
C ASN A 24 24.68 3.95 -15.04
N ARG A 25 25.67 4.47 -14.30
CA ARG A 25 26.40 3.74 -13.24
C ARG A 25 25.78 3.92 -11.85
N GLN A 26 24.85 4.86 -11.68
CA GLN A 26 24.22 5.16 -10.39
C GLN A 26 22.84 4.52 -10.30
N LEU A 27 22.53 3.98 -9.12
CA LEU A 27 21.21 3.46 -8.78
C LEU A 27 20.44 4.48 -7.95
N ILE A 28 19.16 4.63 -8.26
CA ILE A 28 18.23 5.52 -7.56
C ILE A 28 16.98 4.75 -7.13
N ASN A 29 16.22 5.33 -6.19
CA ASN A 29 14.92 4.80 -5.85
C ASN A 29 13.99 4.89 -7.08
N PRO A 30 13.22 3.83 -7.39
CA PRO A 30 12.20 3.90 -8.43
C PRO A 30 11.15 4.98 -8.09
N PRO A 31 10.55 5.62 -9.11
CA PRO A 31 9.55 6.64 -8.90
C PRO A 31 8.27 6.07 -8.26
N PRO A 32 7.50 6.89 -7.52
CA PRO A 32 6.18 6.50 -7.04
C PRO A 32 5.27 6.05 -8.20
N GLY A 33 4.49 4.99 -7.98
CA GLY A 33 3.70 4.31 -9.00
C GLY A 33 4.41 3.14 -9.69
N THR A 34 5.68 2.88 -9.37
CA THR A 34 6.39 1.71 -9.91
C THR A 34 5.74 0.41 -9.41
N ILE A 35 5.37 -0.46 -10.35
CA ILE A 35 4.81 -1.79 -10.12
C ILE A 35 5.83 -2.84 -10.55
N ILE A 36 5.98 -3.89 -9.74
CA ILE A 36 6.78 -5.07 -10.07
C ILE A 36 5.89 -6.30 -9.86
N ASP A 37 5.47 -6.92 -10.96
CA ASP A 37 4.51 -8.03 -10.99
C ASP A 37 5.05 -9.32 -11.64
N HIS A 38 6.32 -9.32 -12.03
CA HIS A 38 7.00 -10.46 -12.66
C HIS A 38 8.42 -10.67 -12.09
N THR A 39 9.01 -11.83 -12.38
CA THR A 39 10.39 -12.26 -12.04
C THR A 39 10.65 -12.52 -10.55
N VAL A 40 10.22 -11.61 -9.67
CA VAL A 40 10.46 -11.67 -8.21
C VAL A 40 9.19 -12.02 -7.41
N THR A 41 8.05 -12.06 -8.10
CA THR A 41 6.75 -12.50 -7.60
C THR A 41 6.66 -14.02 -7.58
N ASN A 42 5.69 -14.57 -6.85
CA ASN A 42 5.50 -16.01 -6.83
C ASN A 42 4.69 -16.43 -8.06
N GLN A 43 5.19 -17.40 -8.83
CA GLN A 43 4.53 -17.89 -10.05
C GLN A 43 3.12 -18.46 -9.79
N GLU A 44 2.87 -18.97 -8.59
CA GLU A 44 1.58 -19.54 -8.20
C GLU A 44 0.60 -18.50 -7.64
N TRP A 45 1.06 -17.29 -7.30
CA TRP A 45 0.24 -16.29 -6.64
C TRP A 45 -0.11 -15.16 -7.59
N TYR A 46 -1.30 -14.58 -7.37
CA TYR A 46 -1.60 -13.28 -7.94
C TYR A 46 -1.05 -12.20 -7.00
N ASP A 47 0.24 -11.91 -7.10
CA ASP A 47 0.91 -10.91 -6.28
C ASP A 47 1.69 -9.87 -7.09
N PHE A 48 1.94 -8.73 -6.45
CA PHE A 48 2.74 -7.64 -7.01
C PHE A 48 3.33 -6.77 -5.90
N TYR A 49 4.43 -6.11 -6.22
CA TYR A 49 5.00 -5.04 -5.41
C TYR A 49 4.62 -3.68 -5.99
N LEU A 50 4.32 -2.74 -5.11
CA LEU A 50 4.04 -1.34 -5.46
C LEU A 50 4.88 -0.41 -4.61
N ILE A 51 5.55 0.53 -5.28
CA ILE A 51 6.21 1.67 -4.65
C ILE A 51 5.26 2.85 -4.76
N SER A 52 4.46 3.10 -3.74
CA SER A 52 3.42 4.12 -3.81
C SER A 52 3.89 5.53 -3.44
N GLN A 53 4.97 5.66 -2.67
CA GLN A 53 5.51 6.93 -2.17
C GLN A 53 7.04 6.99 -2.33
N MET A 54 7.59 8.20 -2.40
CA MET A 54 9.05 8.41 -2.45
C MET A 54 9.65 8.31 -1.04
N ALA A 55 10.82 7.69 -0.91
CA ALA A 55 11.60 7.77 0.32
C ALA A 55 12.41 9.07 0.34
N ARG A 56 12.24 9.88 1.40
CA ARG A 56 13.03 11.11 1.61
C ARG A 56 14.51 10.80 1.90
N GLN A 57 14.76 9.72 2.62
CA GLN A 57 16.10 9.27 2.97
C GLN A 57 16.17 7.75 2.89
N GLY A 58 17.32 7.24 2.46
CA GLY A 58 17.57 5.80 2.32
C GLY A 58 16.83 5.17 1.14
N THR A 59 16.73 3.84 1.19
CA THR A 59 16.11 3.05 0.13
C THR A 59 14.62 2.91 0.34
N VAL A 60 13.85 3.09 -0.73
CA VAL A 60 12.41 2.90 -0.69
C VAL A 60 12.06 1.43 -0.45
N ALA A 61 11.17 1.21 0.51
CA ALA A 61 10.67 -0.12 0.82
C ALA A 61 9.32 -0.32 0.11
N PRO A 62 9.23 -1.24 -0.88
CA PRO A 62 7.99 -1.52 -1.60
C PRO A 62 6.95 -2.16 -0.67
N THR A 63 5.68 -2.07 -1.04
CA THR A 63 4.59 -2.82 -0.39
C THR A 63 4.21 -3.99 -1.25
N HIS A 64 4.13 -5.18 -0.65
CA HIS A 64 3.73 -6.40 -1.33
C HIS A 64 2.22 -6.61 -1.17
N PHE A 65 1.55 -6.86 -2.28
CA PHE A 65 0.12 -7.10 -2.37
C PHE A 65 -0.09 -8.51 -2.92
N ASN A 66 -0.86 -9.34 -2.22
CA ASN A 66 -1.21 -10.68 -2.68
C ASN A 66 -2.74 -10.80 -2.74
N VAL A 67 -3.29 -10.97 -3.93
CA VAL A 67 -4.71 -11.16 -4.18
C VAL A 67 -5.05 -12.63 -3.98
N ILE A 68 -5.62 -12.94 -2.83
CA ILE A 68 -5.95 -14.32 -2.44
C ILE A 68 -7.36 -14.74 -2.89
N TRP A 69 -8.19 -13.77 -3.28
CA TRP A 69 -9.53 -14.02 -3.80
C TRP A 69 -9.94 -12.89 -4.74
N ASP A 70 -10.44 -13.23 -5.93
CA ASP A 70 -10.96 -12.24 -6.87
C ASP A 70 -12.19 -12.77 -7.64
N ARG A 71 -13.34 -12.12 -7.41
CA ARG A 71 -14.57 -12.25 -8.22
C ARG A 71 -15.03 -10.90 -8.77
N THR A 72 -14.12 -9.92 -8.84
CA THR A 72 -14.42 -8.56 -9.31
C THR A 72 -14.55 -8.50 -10.83
N GLY A 73 -13.86 -9.39 -11.55
CA GLY A 73 -13.75 -9.33 -13.01
C GLY A 73 -12.93 -8.13 -13.49
N LEU A 74 -12.16 -7.49 -12.60
CA LEU A 74 -11.22 -6.46 -12.97
C LEU A 74 -10.01 -7.08 -13.65
N LYS A 75 -9.45 -6.35 -14.62
CA LYS A 75 -8.13 -6.70 -15.16
C LYS A 75 -7.07 -6.44 -14.10
N VAL A 76 -5.97 -7.19 -14.16
CA VAL A 76 -4.85 -7.08 -13.22
C VAL A 76 -4.34 -5.64 -13.11
N ASP A 77 -4.13 -4.97 -14.26
CA ASP A 77 -3.72 -3.56 -14.34
C ASP A 77 -4.72 -2.62 -13.64
N HIS A 78 -6.04 -2.89 -13.73
CA HIS A 78 -7.04 -2.08 -13.04
C HIS A 78 -6.96 -2.26 -11.51
N MET A 79 -6.70 -3.47 -11.03
CA MET A 79 -6.51 -3.74 -9.60
C MET A 79 -5.28 -3.01 -9.05
N GLN A 80 -4.16 -3.06 -9.78
CA GLN A 80 -2.92 -2.38 -9.43
C GLN A 80 -3.12 -0.84 -9.40
N ARG A 81 -3.76 -0.28 -10.43
CA ARG A 81 -4.09 1.16 -10.49
C ARG A 81 -5.04 1.58 -9.39
N LEU A 82 -6.07 0.78 -9.10
CA LEU A 82 -6.99 1.03 -7.99
C LEU A 82 -6.22 1.08 -6.68
N THR A 83 -5.33 0.12 -6.44
CA THR A 83 -4.49 0.06 -5.24
C THR A 83 -3.64 1.32 -5.10
N GLN A 84 -3.01 1.79 -6.18
CA GLN A 84 -2.25 3.04 -6.17
C GLN A 84 -3.14 4.27 -5.91
N LYS A 85 -4.36 4.32 -6.46
CA LYS A 85 -5.32 5.41 -6.17
C LYS A 85 -5.72 5.44 -4.70
N LEU A 86 -5.98 4.27 -4.09
CA LEU A 86 -6.33 4.19 -2.68
C LEU A 86 -5.20 4.70 -1.76
N CYS A 87 -3.93 4.62 -2.17
CA CYS A 87 -2.80 5.17 -1.43
C CYS A 87 -2.78 6.72 -1.36
N HIS A 88 -3.62 7.41 -2.14
CA HIS A 88 -3.77 8.88 -2.09
C HIS A 88 -4.88 9.32 -1.13
N LEU A 89 -5.65 8.38 -0.57
CA LEU A 89 -6.86 8.68 0.21
C LEU A 89 -6.61 8.69 1.72
N TYR A 90 -5.44 9.16 2.17
CA TYR A 90 -5.16 9.34 3.59
C TYR A 90 -5.07 10.83 3.93
N TYR A 91 -6.12 11.34 4.56
CA TYR A 91 -6.33 12.78 4.76
C TYR A 91 -5.34 13.47 5.70
N ASN A 92 -4.67 12.73 6.59
CA ASN A 92 -3.70 13.31 7.51
C ASN A 92 -2.27 13.37 6.91
N TRP A 93 -2.13 13.26 5.57
CA TRP A 93 -0.87 13.44 4.86
C TRP A 93 -1.09 14.05 3.46
N PRO A 94 -0.44 15.17 3.11
CA PRO A 94 -0.58 15.80 1.79
C PRO A 94 0.29 15.06 0.75
N GLY A 95 -0.07 13.82 0.43
CA GLY A 95 0.61 13.01 -0.56
C GLY A 95 0.24 11.53 -0.50
N THR A 96 0.93 10.71 -1.29
CA THR A 96 0.78 9.25 -1.26
C THR A 96 1.37 8.65 0.00
N ILE A 97 0.68 7.67 0.56
CA ILE A 97 1.19 6.82 1.63
C ILE A 97 1.55 5.41 1.13
N ARG A 98 2.32 4.66 1.93
CA ARG A 98 2.86 3.33 1.57
C ARG A 98 1.81 2.22 1.37
N VAL A 99 0.64 2.35 1.99
CA VAL A 99 -0.45 1.37 1.96
C VAL A 99 -1.76 2.07 1.58
N PRO A 100 -2.81 1.36 1.13
CA PRO A 100 -4.11 1.97 0.88
C PRO A 100 -4.61 2.79 2.09
N GLY A 101 -5.26 3.94 1.84
CA GLY A 101 -5.79 4.84 2.88
C GLY A 101 -6.60 4.10 3.94
N VAL A 102 -7.50 3.21 3.50
CA VAL A 102 -8.32 2.35 4.36
C VAL A 102 -7.49 1.48 5.32
N CYS A 103 -6.35 0.92 4.87
CA CYS A 103 -5.47 0.12 5.73
C CYS A 103 -4.76 1.00 6.76
N GLN A 104 -4.38 2.23 6.37
CA GLN A 104 -3.76 3.18 7.29
C GLN A 104 -4.76 3.72 8.32
N TYR A 105 -6.01 3.95 7.92
CA TYR A 105 -7.10 4.30 8.82
C TYR A 105 -7.38 3.20 9.84
N ALA A 106 -7.50 1.95 9.40
CA ALA A 106 -7.66 0.81 10.31
C ALA A 106 -6.48 0.69 11.29
N HIS A 107 -5.24 0.92 10.82
CA HIS A 107 -4.07 0.93 11.69
C HIS A 107 -4.13 2.04 12.75
N LYS A 108 -4.52 3.27 12.36
CA LYS A 108 -4.65 4.41 13.29
C LYS A 108 -5.73 4.16 14.35
N LEU A 109 -6.89 3.70 13.94
CA LEU A 109 -7.99 3.35 14.85
C LEU A 109 -7.58 2.25 15.83
N ALA A 110 -7.00 1.15 15.33
CA ALA A 110 -6.54 0.06 16.17
C ALA A 110 -5.45 0.50 17.16
N PHE A 111 -4.52 1.35 16.71
CA PHE A 111 -3.47 1.90 17.57
C PHE A 111 -4.04 2.78 18.68
N LEU A 112 -4.97 3.70 18.37
CA LEU A 112 -5.65 4.55 19.36
C LEU A 112 -6.41 3.71 20.39
N ALA A 113 -7.17 2.72 19.92
CA ALA A 113 -7.93 1.84 20.80
C ALA A 113 -7.01 1.06 21.76
N ALA A 114 -5.91 0.51 21.24
CA ALA A 114 -4.98 -0.30 22.02
C ALA A 114 -4.12 0.52 23.01
N GLN A 115 -3.72 1.73 22.63
CA GLN A 115 -2.75 2.52 23.40
C GLN A 115 -3.40 3.55 24.34
N SER A 116 -4.64 3.96 24.10
CA SER A 116 -5.25 5.07 24.84
C SER A 116 -6.65 4.76 25.35
N LEU A 117 -7.53 4.20 24.52
CA LEU A 117 -8.93 3.99 24.93
C LEU A 117 -9.11 2.75 25.80
N HIS A 118 -8.34 1.69 25.54
CA HIS A 118 -8.46 0.36 26.16
C HIS A 118 -9.87 -0.23 26.13
N THR A 119 -10.72 0.28 25.25
CA THR A 119 -12.16 0.00 25.12
C THR A 119 -12.60 0.22 23.67
N GLN A 120 -13.80 -0.25 23.33
CA GLN A 120 -14.37 0.01 22.01
C GLN A 120 -14.88 1.47 21.92
N PRO A 121 -14.64 2.17 20.80
CA PRO A 121 -15.23 3.47 20.56
C PRO A 121 -16.76 3.41 20.50
N HIS A 122 -17.41 4.51 20.87
CA HIS A 122 -18.87 4.61 20.86
C HIS A 122 -19.43 4.60 19.41
N GLU A 123 -20.58 3.95 19.21
CA GLU A 123 -21.19 3.75 17.88
C GLU A 123 -21.52 5.05 17.13
N ASN A 124 -21.92 6.11 17.85
CA ASN A 124 -22.11 7.47 17.31
C ASN A 124 -20.89 8.08 16.58
N LEU A 125 -19.71 7.46 16.69
CA LEU A 125 -18.50 7.87 15.99
C LEU A 125 -18.16 6.98 14.78
N ALA A 126 -18.96 5.94 14.50
CA ALA A 126 -18.64 4.94 13.48
C ALA A 126 -18.54 5.49 12.05
N ASP A 127 -19.26 6.58 11.76
CA ASP A 127 -19.25 7.28 10.47
C ASP A 127 -18.26 8.46 10.40
N LYS A 128 -17.46 8.67 11.46
CA LYS A 128 -16.52 9.79 11.59
C LYS A 128 -15.08 9.31 11.68
N LEU A 129 -14.18 10.10 11.10
CA LEU A 129 -12.73 9.88 11.19
C LEU A 129 -12.15 10.47 12.49
N PHE A 130 -12.74 10.15 13.65
CA PHE A 130 -12.38 10.71 14.97
C PHE A 130 -10.97 10.33 15.46
N TYR A 131 -10.36 9.32 14.83
CA TYR A 131 -9.08 8.72 15.21
C TYR A 131 -7.88 9.25 14.41
N LEU A 132 -8.08 10.31 13.61
CA LEU A 132 -7.02 10.90 12.77
C LEU A 132 -6.07 11.80 13.53
#